data_AF-A0A183GFM9-F1
#
_entry.id   AF-A0A183GFM9-F1
#
_cell.length_a   1.000
_cell.length_b   1.000
_cell.length_c   1.000
_cell.angle_alpha   90.00
_cell.angle_beta   90.00
_cell.angle_gamma   90.00
#
_symmetry.space_group_name_H-M   'P 1'
#
loop_
_entity.id
_entity.type
_entity.pdbx_description
1 polymer ?
#
loop_
_entity_poly.entity_id
_entity_poly.type
_entity_poly.pdbx_seq_one_letter_code
_entity_poly.pdbx_strand_id
1 'polypeptide(L)'
;MYEGWMFDTTPFRFRLHKHSQSVQIYPFDDIYAGILAHLLRIEPRHNEAFVFWSRSIGADEWKRGDVLAAHGYSPEKLLSDFPQLHQRRHQ
;
A
#
# COMPACT_ATOMS: atom_id res chain seq x y z
N MET A 1 -8.31 10.28 2.19
CA MET A 1 -8.22 8.82 2.13
C MET A 1 -6.84 8.58 1.55
N TYR A 2 -5.87 8.16 2.36
CA TYR A 2 -4.54 7.81 1.86
C TYR A 2 -4.48 6.30 1.94
N GLU A 3 -4.85 5.63 0.85
CA GLU A 3 -4.81 4.18 0.74
C GLU A 3 -3.62 3.76 -0.11
N GLY A 4 -2.98 2.65 0.29
CA GLY A 4 -1.76 2.17 -0.33
C GLY A 4 -2.08 1.04 -1.31
N TRP A 5 -1.42 1.06 -2.46
CA TRP A 5 -1.40 -0.04 -3.41
C TRP A 5 0.05 -0.49 -3.60
N MET A 6 0.27 -1.80 -3.77
CA MET A 6 1.58 -2.32 -4.17
C MET A 6 1.60 -2.55 -5.67
N PHE A 7 2.63 -2.03 -6.34
CA PHE A 7 2.95 -2.35 -7.73
C PHE A 7 4.21 -3.21 -7.76
N ASP A 8 4.09 -4.42 -8.25
CA ASP A 8 5.09 -5.48 -8.15
C ASP A 8 6.14 -5.48 -9.28
N THR A 9 5.94 -4.72 -10.35
CA THR A 9 6.72 -4.89 -11.58
C THR A 9 7.06 -3.60 -12.32
N THR A 10 8.20 -3.61 -13.01
CA THR A 10 8.48 -2.73 -14.15
C THR A 10 8.20 -3.59 -15.40
N PRO A 11 7.42 -3.12 -16.40
CA PRO A 11 7.22 -1.73 -16.81
C PRO A 11 5.89 -1.08 -16.36
N PHE A 12 5.26 -1.57 -15.29
CA PHE A 12 3.96 -1.05 -14.80
C PHE A 12 3.91 0.49 -14.74
N ARG A 13 4.91 1.10 -14.08
CA ARG A 13 4.97 2.55 -13.84
C ARG A 13 5.02 3.36 -15.15
N PHE A 14 5.78 2.89 -16.14
CA PHE A 14 5.87 3.55 -17.45
C PHE A 14 4.55 3.46 -18.23
N ARG A 15 3.89 2.30 -18.20
CA ARG A 15 2.60 2.11 -18.87
C ARG A 15 1.50 2.97 -18.24
N LEU A 16 1.44 2.99 -16.90
CA LEU A 16 0.48 3.79 -16.14
C LEU A 16 0.66 5.28 -16.42
N HIS A 17 1.90 5.79 -16.32
CA HIS A 17 2.22 7.19 -16.59
C HIS A 17 1.87 7.61 -18.02
N LYS A 18 2.18 6.77 -19.02
CA LYS A 18 1.85 7.07 -20.42
C LYS A 18 0.33 7.22 -20.62
N HIS A 19 -0.47 6.35 -20.02
CA HIS A 19 -1.94 6.40 -20.17
C HIS A 19 -2.56 7.53 -19.36
N SER A 20 -1.97 7.91 -18.23
CA SER A 20 -2.47 9.04 -17.43
C SER A 20 -2.39 10.38 -18.16
N GLN A 21 -1.59 10.50 -19.23
CA GLN A 21 -1.54 11.70 -20.08
C GLN A 21 -2.74 11.79 -21.06
N SER A 22 -3.45 10.68 -21.27
CA SER A 22 -4.52 10.55 -22.27
C SER A 22 -5.91 10.42 -21.64
N VAL A 23 -6.00 10.41 -20.31
CA VAL A 23 -7.23 10.24 -19.56
C VAL A 23 -7.49 11.52 -18.77
N GLN A 24 -8.75 11.98 -18.76
CA GLN A 24 -9.14 13.12 -17.95
C GLN A 24 -8.94 12.79 -16.47
N ILE A 25 -8.32 13.72 -15.73
CA ILE A 25 -8.11 13.57 -14.28
C ILE A 25 -9.47 13.44 -13.59
N TYR A 26 -9.56 12.46 -12.70
CA TYR A 26 -10.72 12.27 -11.83
C TYR A 26 -10.39 12.75 -10.40
N PRO A 27 -11.31 13.42 -9.67
CA PRO A 27 -11.00 14.07 -8.38
C PRO A 27 -10.57 13.12 -7.26
N PHE A 28 -10.93 11.84 -7.34
CA PHE A 28 -10.55 10.82 -6.38
C PHE A 28 -9.43 9.99 -6.98
N ASP A 29 -8.23 10.10 -6.40
CA ASP A 29 -6.99 9.51 -6.90
C ASP A 29 -7.03 7.98 -6.93
N ASP A 30 -7.59 7.33 -5.91
CA ASP A 30 -7.74 5.86 -5.90
C ASP A 30 -8.70 5.37 -6.99
N ILE A 31 -9.79 6.12 -7.24
CA ILE A 31 -10.72 5.80 -8.35
C ILE A 31 -10.02 6.07 -9.69
N TYR A 32 -9.25 7.15 -9.80
CA TYR A 32 -8.47 7.46 -11.00
C TYR A 32 -7.44 6.36 -11.31
N ALA A 33 -6.75 5.85 -10.30
CA ALA A 33 -5.84 4.72 -10.42
C ALA A 33 -6.59 3.46 -10.90
N GLY A 34 -7.80 3.20 -10.37
CA GLY A 34 -8.67 2.12 -10.83
C GLY A 34 -9.10 2.25 -12.30
N ILE A 35 -9.45 3.46 -12.76
CA ILE A 35 -9.77 3.74 -14.17
C ILE A 35 -8.56 3.42 -15.06
N LEU A 36 -7.36 3.87 -14.69
CA LEU A 36 -6.14 3.57 -15.43
C LEU A 36 -5.84 2.07 -15.47
N ALA A 37 -6.00 1.37 -14.35
CA ALA A 37 -5.84 -0.08 -14.26
C ALA A 37 -6.82 -0.81 -15.20
N HIS A 38 -8.09 -0.41 -15.19
CA HIS A 38 -9.12 -0.98 -16.06
C HIS A 38 -8.78 -0.79 -17.55
N LEU A 39 -8.41 0.43 -17.96
CA LEU A 39 -8.01 0.73 -19.34
C LEU A 39 -6.79 -0.08 -19.79
N LEU A 40 -5.88 -0.35 -18.86
CA LEU A 40 -4.68 -1.17 -19.08
C LEU A 40 -4.91 -2.67 -18.95
N ARG A 41 -6.14 -3.11 -18.65
CA ARG A 41 -6.49 -4.52 -18.36
C ARG A 41 -5.65 -5.12 -17.24
N ILE A 42 -5.37 -4.32 -16.22
CA ILE A 42 -4.69 -4.75 -15.00
C ILE A 42 -5.77 -5.07 -13.98
N GLU A 43 -5.81 -6.32 -13.57
CA GLU A 43 -6.76 -6.77 -12.53
C GLU A 43 -6.16 -6.49 -11.15
N PRO A 44 -6.77 -5.60 -10.34
CA PRO A 44 -6.36 -5.43 -8.96
C PRO A 44 -6.64 -6.71 -8.18
N ARG A 45 -5.70 -7.10 -7.32
CA ARG A 45 -5.86 -8.25 -6.41
C ARG A 45 -5.93 -7.74 -4.99
N HIS A 46 -6.97 -8.14 -4.28
CA HIS A 46 -7.08 -7.91 -2.84
C HIS A 46 -5.97 -8.66 -2.10
N ASN A 47 -5.43 -8.06 -1.06
CA ASN A 47 -4.41 -8.65 -0.21
C ASN A 47 -4.73 -8.34 1.25
N GLU A 48 -5.07 -9.37 2.03
CA GLU A 48 -5.45 -9.25 3.45
C GLU A 48 -4.33 -8.70 4.34
N ALA A 49 -3.08 -8.70 3.88
CA ALA A 49 -1.97 -8.08 4.60
C ALA A 49 -1.99 -6.54 4.52
N PHE A 50 -2.90 -5.95 3.72
CA PHE A 50 -3.26 -4.54 3.80
C PHE A 50 -4.38 -4.38 4.81
N VAL A 51 -4.02 -3.97 6.03
CA VAL A 51 -4.96 -3.85 7.13
C VAL A 51 -5.62 -2.47 7.12
N PHE A 52 -6.92 -2.47 6.85
CA PHE A 52 -7.78 -1.30 6.93
C PHE A 52 -8.47 -1.26 8.31
N TRP A 53 -8.61 -0.05 8.87
CA TRP A 53 -9.24 0.23 10.16
C TRP A 53 -8.45 -0.18 11.41
N SER A 54 -8.71 0.54 12.50
CA SER A 54 -7.88 0.66 13.70
C SER A 54 -7.98 -0.56 14.62
N ARG A 55 -7.54 -1.74 14.15
CA ARG A 55 -7.15 -2.82 15.06
C ARG A 55 -5.72 -2.60 15.53
N SER A 56 -5.44 -3.01 16.76
CA SER A 56 -4.07 -3.10 17.24
C SER A 56 -3.33 -4.20 16.48
N ILE A 57 -2.14 -3.88 15.96
CA ILE A 57 -1.26 -4.82 15.25
C ILE A 57 -0.02 -5.01 16.13
N GLY A 58 0.27 -6.25 16.49
CA GLY A 58 1.44 -6.59 17.28
C GLY A 58 2.73 -6.61 16.45
N ALA A 59 3.87 -6.37 17.09
CA ALA A 59 5.18 -6.41 16.42
C ALA A 59 5.48 -7.77 15.75
N ASP A 60 4.96 -8.87 16.30
CA ASP A 60 5.17 -10.20 15.71
C ASP A 60 4.40 -10.42 14.41
N GLU A 61 3.23 -9.79 14.22
CA GLU A 61 2.48 -9.86 12.96
C GLU A 61 3.28 -9.22 11.81
N TRP A 62 3.90 -8.06 12.08
CA TRP A 62 4.82 -7.41 11.15
C TRP A 62 6.04 -8.28 10.84
N LYS A 63 6.64 -8.90 11.86
CA LYS A 63 7.85 -9.74 11.71
C LYS A 63 7.59 -11.03 10.92
N ARG A 64 6.39 -11.60 10.99
CA ARG A 64 6.00 -12.78 10.21
C ARG A 64 5.63 -12.47 8.77
N GLY A 65 5.37 -11.19 8.46
CA GLY A 65 4.87 -10.77 7.15
C GLY A 65 3.36 -10.92 6.99
N ASP A 66 2.62 -11.08 8.10
CA ASP A 66 1.15 -11.13 8.10
C ASP A 66 0.54 -9.76 7.77
N VAL A 67 1.33 -8.68 7.93
CA VAL A 67 0.94 -7.30 7.61
C VAL A 67 2.02 -6.66 6.74
N LEU A 68 1.60 -6.09 5.62
CA LEU A 68 2.44 -5.33 4.68
C LEU A 68 2.25 -3.82 4.85
N ALA A 69 1.01 -3.39 5.11
CA ALA A 69 0.66 -1.99 5.33
C ALA A 69 -0.56 -1.91 6.25
N ALA A 70 -0.64 -0.85 7.05
CA ALA A 70 -1.76 -0.61 7.95
C ALA A 70 -2.10 0.89 8.01
N HIS A 71 -3.39 1.21 7.98
CA HIS A 71 -3.86 2.59 8.11
C HIS A 71 -4.05 3.00 9.58
N GLY A 72 -4.08 4.31 9.85
CA GLY A 72 -4.48 4.85 11.17
C GLY A 72 -3.34 5.00 12.19
N TYR A 73 -2.09 4.92 11.74
CA TYR A 73 -0.94 5.20 12.59
C TYR A 73 -0.74 6.71 12.79
N SER A 74 -0.58 7.14 14.04
CA SER A 74 -0.09 8.49 14.34
C SER A 74 1.43 8.57 14.12
N PRO A 75 2.00 9.76 13.90
CA PRO A 75 3.44 9.94 13.81
C PRO A 75 4.20 9.36 15.02
N GLU A 76 3.66 9.53 16.23
CA GLU A 76 4.26 9.04 17.47
C GLU A 76 4.28 7.51 17.49
N LYS A 77 3.19 6.87 17.06
CA LYS A 77 3.07 5.41 16.98
C LYS A 77 4.05 4.82 15.95
N LEU A 78 4.25 5.49 14.81
CA LEU A 78 5.25 5.08 13.83
C LEU A 78 6.67 5.12 14.43
N LEU A 79 7.00 6.22 15.11
CA LEU A 79 8.30 6.40 15.73
C LEU A 79 8.55 5.42 16.89
N SER A 80 7.52 5.02 17.64
CA SER A 80 7.64 4.04 18.71
C SER A 80 7.74 2.61 18.21
N ASP A 81 6.95 2.25 17.19
CA ASP A 81 6.78 0.85 16.78
C ASP A 81 7.89 0.42 15.79
N PHE A 82 8.31 1.29 14.88
CA PHE A 82 9.28 0.96 13.83
C PHE A 82 10.63 0.42 14.37
N PRO A 83 11.25 1.00 15.42
CA PRO A 83 12.48 0.45 16.00
C PRO A 83 12.33 -0.98 16.54
N GLN A 84 11.14 -1.34 17.05
CA GLN A 84 10.86 -2.68 17.59
C GLN A 84 10.80 -3.76 16.50
N LEU A 85 10.55 -3.34 15.25
CA LEU A 85 10.58 -4.20 14.06
C LEU A 85 12.01 -4.47 13.58
N HIS A 86 12.95 -3.57 13.88
CA HIS A 86 14.34 -3.62 13.39
C HIS A 86 15.37 -4.14 14.40
N GLN A 87 14.98 -4.39 15.66
CA GLN A 87 15.86 -5.08 16.61
C GLN A 87 16.13 -6.49 16.10
N ARG A 88 17.32 -6.68 15.52
CA ARG A 88 17.84 -7.97 15.06
C ARG A 88 17.76 -8.95 16.22
N ARG A 89 17.29 -10.17 15.92
CA ARG A 89 17.51 -11.33 16.79
C ARG A 89 19.02 -11.49 16.98
N HIS A 90 19.53 -11.00 18.09
CA HIS A 90 20.74 -11.54 18.68
C HIS A 90 20.34 -12.88 19.31
N GLN A 91 20.40 -13.93 18.50
CA GLN A 91 20.50 -15.31 18.97
C GLN A 91 21.92 -15.78 18.67
#